data_AF-A0A940C7F1-F1
#
_entry.id   AF-A0A940C7F1-F1
#
_cell.length_a   1.000
_cell.length_b   1.000
_cell.length_c   1.000
_cell.angle_alpha   90.00
_cell.angle_beta   90.00
_cell.angle_gamma   90.00
#
_symmetry.space_group_name_H-M   'P 1'
#
loop_
_entity.id
_entity.type
_entity.pdbx_description
1 polymer ?
#
loop_
_entity_poly.entity_id
_entity_poly.type
_entity_poly.pdbx_seq_one_letter_code
_entity_poly.pdbx_strand_id
1 'polypeptide(L)'
;MIAGVIVDLAVGLLCVVLGLLLWRKQKVSILHDYHYKNVKKEDIPAYARRMGIGLIVVGAGICLTGLLCLAESSLWWIPLLAGFILGIAVMFRAQKKYNGSLFS
;
A
#
# COMPACT_ATOMS: atom_id res chain seq x y z
N MET A 1 -10.73 16.74 15.23
CA MET A 1 -10.26 15.40 15.60
C MET A 1 -11.06 14.30 14.89
N ILE A 2 -12.38 14.22 15.07
CA ILE A 2 -13.23 13.14 14.50
C ILE A 2 -13.19 13.08 12.97
N ALA A 3 -13.29 14.21 12.27
CA ALA A 3 -13.25 14.22 10.79
C ALA A 3 -11.93 13.65 10.24
N GLY A 4 -10.79 13.95 10.87
CA GLY A 4 -9.48 13.41 10.48
C GLY A 4 -9.42 11.90 10.63
N VAL A 5 -9.92 11.37 11.75
CA VAL A 5 -10.03 9.92 11.98
C VAL A 5 -10.88 9.23 10.91
N ILE A 6 -12.03 9.82 10.54
CA ILE A 6 -12.90 9.26 9.50
C ILE A 6 -12.13 9.16 8.17
N VAL A 7 -11.38 10.21 7.82
CA VAL A 7 -10.54 10.22 6.61
C VAL A 7 -9.45 9.14 6.71
N ASP A 8 -8.73 9.06 7.82
CA ASP A 8 -7.67 8.06 8.03
C ASP A 8 -8.21 6.63 7.87
N LEU A 9 -9.32 6.31 8.54
CA LEU A 9 -9.92 4.97 8.45
C LEU A 9 -10.45 4.69 7.04
N ALA A 10 -11.10 5.65 6.38
CA ALA A 10 -11.61 5.46 5.03
C ALA A 10 -10.48 5.22 4.02
N VAL A 11 -9.43 6.05 4.04
CA VAL A 11 -8.28 5.92 3.14
C VAL A 11 -7.48 4.67 3.45
N GLY A 12 -7.22 4.38 4.73
CA GLY A 12 -6.50 3.20 5.17
C GLY A 12 -7.20 1.90 4.75
N LEU A 13 -8.53 1.82 4.96
CA LEU A 13 -9.34 0.68 4.52
C LEU A 13 -9.35 0.55 2.99
N LEU A 14 -9.46 1.66 2.25
CA LEU A 14 -9.36 1.63 0.79
C LEU A 14 -8.02 1.04 0.33
N CYS A 15 -6.89 1.49 0.90
CA CYS A 15 -5.58 0.92 0.61
C CYS A 15 -5.51 -0.57 0.93
N VAL A 16 -6.04 -1.01 2.07
CA VAL A 16 -6.07 -2.44 2.45
C VAL A 16 -6.89 -3.24 1.45
N VAL A 17 -8.08 -2.77 1.06
CA VAL A 17 -8.95 -3.46 0.09
C VAL A 17 -8.27 -3.57 -1.28
N LEU A 18 -7.71 -2.48 -1.81
CA LEU A 18 -6.99 -2.49 -3.09
C LEU A 18 -5.75 -3.41 -3.02
N GLY A 19 -5.04 -3.38 -1.90
CA GLY A 19 -3.88 -4.25 -1.68
C GLY A 19 -4.26 -5.73 -1.58
N LEU A 20 -5.41 -6.06 -1.00
CA LEU A 20 -5.96 -7.43 -0.98
C LEU A 20 -6.42 -7.88 -2.37
N LEU A 21 -6.99 -6.99 -3.19
CA LEU A 21 -7.32 -7.31 -4.58
C LEU A 21 -6.06 -7.60 -5.40
N LEU A 22 -4.99 -6.84 -5.19
CA LEU A 22 -3.69 -7.11 -5.80
C LEU A 22 -3.09 -8.44 -5.31
N TRP A 23 -3.06 -8.67 -3.99
CA TRP A 23 -2.42 -9.85 -3.43
C TRP A 23 -3.21 -11.15 -3.64
N ARG A 24 -4.52 -11.15 -3.41
CA ARG A 24 -5.33 -12.38 -3.41
C ARG A 24 -5.99 -12.64 -4.76
N LYS A 25 -6.36 -11.58 -5.49
CA LYS A 25 -7.03 -11.69 -6.80
C LYS A 25 -6.10 -11.42 -7.97
N GLN A 26 -4.84 -11.04 -7.73
CA GLN A 26 -3.84 -10.76 -8.77
C GLN A 26 -4.32 -9.73 -9.80
N LYS A 27 -5.19 -8.80 -9.38
CA LYS A 27 -5.78 -7.76 -10.23
C LYS A 27 -4.78 -6.64 -10.48
N VAL A 28 -3.76 -6.92 -11.30
CA VAL A 28 -2.69 -5.96 -11.61
C VAL A 28 -3.21 -4.68 -12.28
N SER A 29 -4.35 -4.74 -12.97
CA SER A 29 -5.00 -3.60 -13.63
C SER A 29 -5.53 -2.52 -12.68
N ILE A 30 -5.47 -2.74 -11.36
CA ILE A 30 -5.71 -1.68 -10.35
C ILE A 30 -4.53 -0.69 -10.32
N LEU A 31 -3.32 -1.16 -10.67
CA LEU A 31 -2.16 -0.30 -10.85
C LEU A 31 -2.27 0.39 -12.22
N HIS A 32 -1.68 1.58 -12.32
CA HIS A 32 -1.50 2.19 -13.63
C HIS A 32 -0.59 1.36 -14.52
N ASP A 33 -0.88 1.33 -15.83
CA ASP A 33 -0.21 0.46 -16.79
C ASP A 33 1.31 0.61 -16.81
N TYR A 34 1.81 1.85 -16.67
CA TYR A 34 3.25 2.13 -16.66
C TYR A 34 4.00 1.44 -15.50
N HIS A 35 3.31 0.97 -14.47
CA HIS A 35 3.93 0.24 -13.37
C HIS A 35 4.16 -1.24 -13.66
N TYR A 36 3.42 -1.85 -14.59
CA TYR A 36 3.52 -3.28 -14.88
C TYR A 36 3.75 -3.61 -16.37
N LYS A 37 3.81 -2.59 -17.23
CA LYS A 37 4.03 -2.73 -18.68
C LYS A 37 5.27 -3.53 -19.04
N ASN A 38 6.37 -3.39 -18.30
CA ASN A 38 7.63 -4.12 -18.56
C ASN A 38 7.77 -5.39 -17.71
N VAL A 39 6.80 -5.70 -16.85
CA VAL A 39 6.81 -6.92 -16.05
C VAL A 39 6.50 -8.11 -16.95
N LYS A 40 7.37 -9.13 -16.92
CA LYS A 40 7.15 -10.36 -17.66
C LYS A 40 5.83 -11.01 -17.23
N LYS A 41 5.07 -11.57 -18.18
CA LYS A 41 3.77 -12.20 -17.91
C LYS A 41 3.84 -13.26 -16.80
N GLU A 42 4.93 -14.03 -16.76
CA GLU A 42 5.20 -15.06 -15.74
C GLU A 42 5.40 -14.48 -14.33
N ASP A 43 5.91 -13.24 -14.23
CA ASP A 43 6.19 -12.56 -12.96
C ASP A 43 5.01 -11.76 -12.43
N ILE A 44 3.97 -11.51 -13.24
CA ILE A 44 2.79 -10.71 -12.85
C ILE A 44 2.19 -11.17 -11.51
N PRO A 45 1.98 -12.47 -11.23
CA PRO A 45 1.43 -12.90 -9.94
C PRO A 45 2.35 -12.58 -8.75
N ALA A 46 3.67 -12.71 -8.92
CA ALA A 46 4.63 -12.41 -7.87
C ALA A 46 4.75 -10.89 -7.65
N TYR A 47 4.71 -10.11 -8.73
CA TYR A 47 4.73 -8.66 -8.73
C TYR A 47 3.47 -8.09 -8.04
N ALA A 48 2.27 -8.46 -8.49
CA ALA A 48 1.02 -7.98 -7.93
C ALA A 48 0.87 -8.37 -6.45
N ARG A 49 1.33 -9.57 -6.05
CA ARG A 49 1.45 -9.93 -4.62
C ARG A 49 2.32 -8.95 -3.83
N ARG A 50 3.52 -8.62 -4.31
CA ARG A 50 4.44 -7.72 -3.59
C ARG A 50 3.90 -6.29 -3.54
N MET A 51 3.33 -5.79 -4.63
CA MET A 51 2.68 -4.48 -4.68
C MET A 51 1.50 -4.42 -3.70
N GLY A 52 0.66 -5.45 -3.69
CA GLY A 52 -0.47 -5.56 -2.78
C GLY A 52 -0.06 -5.60 -1.30
N ILE A 53 0.97 -6.36 -0.94
CA ILE A 53 1.52 -6.37 0.43
C ILE A 53 2.01 -4.98 0.84
N GLY A 54 2.75 -4.29 -0.03
CA GLY A 54 3.22 -2.93 0.26
C GLY A 54 2.06 -1.96 0.51
N LEU A 55 1.01 -2.04 -0.30
CA LEU A 55 -0.18 -1.20 -0.16
C LEU A 55 -0.99 -1.51 1.11
N ILE A 56 -1.08 -2.79 1.51
CA ILE A 56 -1.70 -3.20 2.78
C ILE A 56 -0.92 -2.63 3.97
N VAL A 57 0.42 -2.64 3.92
CA VAL A 57 1.26 -2.09 5.00
C VAL A 57 1.04 -0.57 5.13
N VAL A 58 0.93 0.15 4.02
CA VAL A 58 0.55 1.59 4.04
C VAL A 58 -0.82 1.76 4.67
N GLY A 59 -1.83 1.04 4.18
CA GLY A 59 -3.20 1.14 4.68
C GLY A 59 -3.33 0.80 6.17
N ALA A 60 -2.63 -0.22 6.65
CA ALA A 60 -2.58 -0.58 8.06
C ALA A 60 -1.96 0.53 8.92
N GLY A 61 -0.87 1.17 8.45
CA GLY A 61 -0.26 2.31 9.13
C GLY A 61 -1.24 3.48 9.30
N ILE A 62 -1.97 3.82 8.23
CA ILE A 62 -2.98 4.89 8.25
C ILE A 62 -4.14 4.52 9.21
N CYS A 63 -4.65 3.28 9.17
CA CYS A 63 -5.70 2.84 10.08
C CYS A 63 -5.26 2.92 11.55
N LEU A 64 -4.04 2.47 11.87
CA LEU A 64 -3.50 2.57 13.23
C LEU A 64 -3.38 4.02 13.68
N THR A 65 -2.98 4.93 12.79
CA THR A 65 -2.96 6.37 13.07
C THR A 65 -4.34 6.89 13.44
N GLY A 66 -5.38 6.58 12.67
CA GLY A 66 -6.76 6.97 13.01
C GLY A 66 -7.21 6.43 14.37
N LEU A 67 -6.88 5.17 14.69
CA LEU A 67 -7.21 4.56 15.98
C LEU A 67 -6.46 5.20 17.16
N LEU A 68 -5.19 5.56 16.98
CA LEU A 68 -4.41 6.25 18.02
C LEU A 68 -4.85 7.70 18.21
N CYS A 69 -5.29 8.37 17.15
CA CYS A 69 -5.94 9.68 17.24
C CYS A 69 -7.25 9.62 18.06
N LEU A 70 -8.05 8.55 17.92
CA LEU A 70 -9.24 8.33 18.77
C LEU A 70 -8.89 8.09 20.24
N ALA A 71 -7.75 7.45 20.50
CA ALA A 71 -7.25 7.19 21.84
C ALA A 71 -6.48 8.39 22.44
N GLU A 72 -6.49 9.55 21.77
CA GLU A 72 -5.77 10.78 22.18
C GLU A 72 -4.26 10.56 22.43
N SER A 73 -3.68 9.54 21.78
CA SER A 73 -2.27 9.20 21.94
C SER A 73 -1.38 10.22 21.22
N SER A 74 -0.37 10.76 21.89
CA SER A 74 0.63 11.66 21.30
C SER A 74 1.55 10.99 20.26
N LEU A 75 1.51 9.65 20.17
CA LEU A 75 2.32 8.84 19.26
C LEU A 75 1.60 8.44 17.97
N TRP A 76 0.43 9.04 17.69
CA TRP A 76 -0.42 8.73 16.52
C TRP A 76 0.30 8.79 15.16
N TRP A 77 1.38 9.57 15.06
CA TRP A 77 2.13 9.80 13.83
C TRP A 77 3.14 8.69 13.50
N ILE A 78 3.54 7.87 14.49
CA ILE A 78 4.54 6.82 14.31
C ILE A 78 4.07 5.73 13.34
N PRO A 79 2.85 5.17 13.47
CA PRO A 79 2.37 4.15 12.54
C PRO A 79 2.25 4.65 11.10
N LEU A 80 1.89 5.92 10.90
CA LEU A 80 1.83 6.53 9.57
C LEU A 80 3.21 6.50 8.90
N LEU A 81 4.23 7.03 9.57
CA LEU A 81 5.59 7.07 9.02
C LEU A 81 6.15 5.65 8.81
N ALA A 82 5.98 4.76 9.79
CA ALA A 82 6.45 3.38 9.69
C ALA A 82 5.77 2.63 8.54
N GLY A 83 4.44 2.70 8.45
CA GLY A 83 3.66 2.07 7.39
C GLY A 83 4.01 2.62 6.01
N PHE A 84 4.19 3.94 5.89
CA PHE A 84 4.60 4.57 4.64
C PHE A 84 6.00 4.14 4.20
N ILE A 85 7.00 4.25 5.08
CA ILE A 85 8.39 3.87 4.77
C ILE A 85 8.47 2.38 4.40
N LEU A 86 7.90 1.50 5.22
CA LEU A 86 7.94 0.05 4.99
C LEU A 86 7.17 -0.33 3.72
N GLY A 87 5.96 0.18 3.54
CA GLY A 87 5.11 -0.11 2.39
C GLY A 87 5.74 0.34 1.07
N ILE A 88 6.23 1.57 1.02
CA ILE A 88 6.96 2.12 -0.15
C ILE A 88 8.23 1.31 -0.40
N ALA A 89 8.99 0.93 0.63
CA ALA A 89 10.20 0.15 0.46
C ALA A 89 9.93 -1.27 -0.09
N VAL A 90 8.76 -1.87 0.19
CA VAL A 90 8.33 -3.13 -0.44
C VAL A 90 7.97 -2.90 -1.91
N MET A 91 7.14 -1.90 -2.21
CA MET A 91 6.69 -1.59 -3.58
C MET A 91 7.86 -1.19 -4.48
N PHE A 92 8.77 -0.36 -3.97
CA PHE A 92 9.98 0.07 -4.69
C PHE A 92 10.88 -1.12 -5.04
N ARG A 93 11.09 -2.06 -4.10
CA ARG A 93 11.85 -3.29 -4.37
C ARG A 93 11.16 -4.16 -5.42
N ALA A 94 9.83 -4.26 -5.39
CA ALA A 94 9.08 -4.97 -6.42
C ALA A 94 9.23 -4.30 -7.79
N GLN A 95 9.10 -2.97 -7.85
CA GLN A 95 9.28 -2.21 -9.08
C GLN A 95 10.66 -2.42 -9.70
N LYS A 96 11.73 -2.20 -8.92
CA LYS A 96 13.10 -2.39 -9.39
C LYS A 96 13.37 -3.82 -9.84
N LYS A 97 12.80 -4.82 -9.14
CA LYS A 97 13.01 -6.23 -9.46
C LYS A 97 12.30 -6.67 -10.74
N TYR A 98 11.06 -6.27 -10.95
CA TYR A 98 10.21 -6.85 -11.99
C TYR A 98 9.96 -5.92 -13.19
N ASN A 99 9.88 -4.61 -12.98
CA ASN A 99 9.61 -3.63 -14.05
C ASN A 99 10.88 -2.90 -14.53
N GLY A 100 11.91 -2.84 -13.69
CA GLY A 100 13.21 -2.22 -14.00
C GLY A 100 13.25 -0.69 -13.84
N SER A 101 12.11 -0.01 -13.92
CA SER A 101 11.97 1.43 -13.61
C SER A 101 10.72 1.72 -12.78
N LEU A 102 10.65 2.92 -12.19
CA LEU A 102 9.47 3.39 -11.45
C LEU A 102 8.32 3.82 -12.36
N PHE A 103 8.68 4.45 -13.48
CA PHE A 103 7.80 4.96 -14.51
C PHE A 103 8.33 4.46 -15.86
N SER A 104 7.44 3.96 -16.71
CA SER A 104 7.77 3.29 -17.99
C SER A 104 6.85 3.75 -19.12
#